data_AF-A0A559TWP4-F1
#
_entry.id   AF-A0A559TWP4-F1
#
_cell.length_a   1.000
_cell.length_b   1.000
_cell.length_c   1.000
_cell.angle_alpha   90.00
_cell.angle_beta   90.00
_cell.angle_gamma   90.00
#
_symmetry.space_group_name_H-M   'P 1'
#
loop_
_entity.id
_entity.type
_entity.pdbx_description
1 polymer ?
#
loop_
_entity_poly.entity_id
_entity_poly.type
_entity_poly.pdbx_seq_one_letter_code
_entity_poly.pdbx_strand_id
1 'polypeptide(L)'
;MPSNLLRDVLPELEVFAHAVQARRPDDGAWCEAWTVRDILMHQTGDAEELVRVLAAHLAGEPVETRGSDRENPYRALTHAELRSAFLARYARSPSRG
;
A
#
# COMPACT_ATOMS: atom_id res chain seq x y z
N MET A 1 -0.40 -25.43 -10.00
CA MET A 1 0.20 -24.41 -9.14
C MET A 1 -0.76 -23.23 -9.14
N PRO A 2 -1.35 -22.80 -8.01
CA PRO A 2 -2.18 -21.61 -8.07
C PRO A 2 -1.27 -20.47 -8.52
N SER A 3 -1.64 -19.82 -9.62
CA SER A 3 -1.02 -18.57 -10.03
C SER A 3 -1.03 -17.65 -8.83
N ASN A 4 0.13 -17.08 -8.50
CA ASN A 4 0.15 -16.01 -7.53
C ASN A 4 -0.35 -14.79 -8.30
N LEU A 5 -1.67 -14.69 -8.47
CA LEU A 5 -2.34 -13.67 -9.29
C LEU A 5 -1.78 -12.27 -9.02
N LEU A 6 -1.40 -12.00 -7.77
CA LEU A 6 -0.70 -10.78 -7.35
C LEU A 6 0.64 -10.54 -8.05
N ARG A 7 1.49 -11.57 -8.21
CA ARG A 7 2.74 -11.45 -8.99
C ARG A 7 2.47 -11.25 -10.48
N ASP A 8 1.42 -11.88 -10.99
CA ASP A 8 1.10 -11.82 -12.43
C ASP A 8 0.48 -10.48 -12.81
N VAL A 9 -0.29 -9.85 -11.90
CA VAL A 9 -0.96 -8.56 -12.14
C VAL A 9 -0.21 -7.34 -11.61
N LEU A 10 0.65 -7.52 -10.60
CA LEU A 10 1.42 -6.48 -9.92
C LEU A 10 2.85 -6.98 -9.62
N PRO A 11 3.67 -7.28 -10.65
CA PRO A 11 5.05 -7.74 -10.45
C PRO A 11 5.89 -6.72 -9.66
N GLU A 12 5.57 -5.43 -9.76
CA GLU A 12 6.23 -4.35 -9.02
C GLU A 12 6.05 -4.47 -7.50
N LEU A 13 4.99 -5.12 -7.02
CA LEU A 13 4.74 -5.31 -5.59
C LEU A 13 5.83 -6.16 -4.92
N GLU A 14 6.27 -7.23 -5.59
CA GLU A 14 7.34 -8.10 -5.08
C GLU A 14 8.67 -7.33 -5.02
N VAL A 15 8.98 -6.57 -6.08
CA VAL A 15 10.19 -5.73 -6.14
C VAL A 15 10.15 -4.65 -5.04
N PHE A 16 9.02 -3.98 -4.84
CA PHE A 16 8.85 -2.99 -3.78
C PHE A 16 9.01 -3.63 -2.39
N ALA A 17 8.38 -4.78 -2.14
CA ALA A 17 8.48 -5.48 -0.86
C ALA A 17 9.92 -5.89 -0.55
N HIS A 18 10.66 -6.39 -1.55
CA HIS A 18 12.09 -6.69 -1.39
C HIS A 18 12.93 -5.42 -1.13
N ALA A 19 12.65 -4.34 -1.84
CA ALA A 19 13.34 -3.06 -1.68
C ALA A 19 13.14 -2.44 -0.28
N VAL A 20 11.95 -2.57 0.31
CA VAL A 20 11.67 -2.16 1.69
C VAL A 20 12.39 -3.07 2.68
N GLN A 21 12.44 -4.38 2.45
CA GLN A 21 13.12 -5.33 3.33
C GLN A 21 14.64 -5.16 3.38
N ALA A 22 15.24 -4.75 2.25
CA ALA A 22 16.68 -4.57 2.13
C ALA A 22 17.20 -3.28 2.79
N ARG A 23 16.32 -2.42 3.31
CA ARG A 23 16.66 -1.11 3.89
C ARG A 23 16.18 -1.00 5.33
N ARG A 24 16.81 -0.11 6.08
CA ARG A 24 16.35 0.20 7.43
C ARG A 24 15.12 1.12 7.38
N PRO A 25 14.21 1.04 8.36
CA PRO A 25 13.02 1.88 8.39
C PRO A 25 13.32 3.39 8.39
N ASP A 26 14.43 3.79 8.99
CA ASP A 26 14.92 5.15 9.17
C ASP A 26 15.78 5.66 7.99
N ASP A 27 16.09 4.80 7.01
CA ASP A 27 16.84 5.22 5.83
C ASP A 27 16.04 6.28 5.04
N GLY A 28 16.71 7.32 4.58
CA GLY A 28 16.12 8.35 3.72
C GLY A 28 15.66 7.80 2.37
N ALA A 29 14.53 8.30 1.89
CA ALA A 29 14.02 8.08 0.54
C ALA A 29 14.49 9.20 -0.40
N TRP A 30 14.21 9.04 -1.70
CA TRP A 30 14.54 10.04 -2.73
C TRP A 30 13.79 11.37 -2.52
N CYS A 31 12.56 11.32 -1.99
CA CYS A 31 11.84 12.52 -1.59
C CYS A 31 12.50 13.09 -0.33
N GLU A 32 13.11 14.28 -0.44
CA GLU A 32 13.65 15.00 0.70
C GLU A 32 12.56 15.15 1.77
N ALA A 33 12.84 14.62 2.98
CA ALA A 33 11.98 14.50 4.17
C ALA A 33 11.27 13.15 4.42
N TRP A 34 11.36 12.15 3.54
CA TRP A 34 10.69 10.86 3.78
C TRP A 34 11.68 9.75 4.12
N THR A 35 11.31 8.88 5.05
CA THR A 35 12.00 7.62 5.34
C THR A 35 11.37 6.45 4.60
N VAL A 36 12.05 5.30 4.58
CA VAL A 36 11.47 4.02 4.10
C VAL A 36 10.15 3.71 4.82
N ARG A 37 10.08 4.01 6.13
CA ARG A 37 8.85 3.84 6.90
C ARG A 37 7.73 4.77 6.41
N ASP A 38 8.03 6.02 6.06
CA ASP A 38 7.03 6.96 5.54
C ASP A 38 6.48 6.52 4.19
N ILE A 39 7.36 6.06 3.29
CA ILE A 39 6.96 5.47 2.01
C ILE A 39 6.04 4.27 2.22
N LEU A 40 6.37 3.38 3.16
CA LEU A 40 5.55 2.21 3.45
C LEU A 40 4.17 2.58 4.03
N MET A 41 4.10 3.57 4.94
CA MET A 41 2.82 4.09 5.46
C MET A 41 1.97 4.66 4.33
N HIS A 42 2.58 5.47 3.46
CA HIS A 42 1.91 6.09 2.34
C HIS A 42 1.34 5.05 1.37
N GLN A 43 2.15 4.07 0.94
CA GLN A 43 1.70 3.01 0.03
C GLN A 43 0.62 2.12 0.66
N THR A 44 0.67 1.93 1.98
CA THR A 44 -0.39 1.19 2.70
C THR A 44 -1.72 1.97 2.68
N GLY A 45 -1.68 3.28 2.90
CA GLY A 45 -2.86 4.16 2.79
C GLY A 45 -3.38 4.28 1.35
N ASP A 46 -2.49 4.37 0.36
CA ASP A 46 -2.85 4.38 -1.06
C ASP A 46 -3.61 3.13 -1.47
N ALA A 47 -3.20 1.96 -0.98
CA ALA A 47 -3.87 0.70 -1.30
C ALA A 47 -5.32 0.67 -0.79
N GLU A 48 -5.58 1.17 0.42
CA GLU A 48 -6.95 1.29 0.94
C GLU A 48 -7.77 2.30 0.15
N GLU A 49 -7.18 3.46 -0.13
CA GLU A 49 -7.84 4.53 -0.86
C GLU A 49 -8.22 4.08 -2.27
N LEU A 50 -7.33 3.36 -2.95
CA LEU A 50 -7.59 2.79 -4.26
C LEU A 50 -8.78 1.83 -4.23
N VAL A 51 -8.83 0.92 -3.24
CA VAL A 51 -9.96 -0.01 -3.08
C VAL A 51 -11.27 0.76 -2.85
N ARG A 52 -11.25 1.78 -1.98
CA ARG A 52 -12.42 2.62 -1.67
C ARG A 52 -12.93 3.36 -2.89
N VAL A 53 -12.03 4.01 -3.64
CA VAL A 53 -12.36 4.77 -4.86
C VAL A 53 -12.87 3.86 -5.97
N LEU A 54 -12.23 2.71 -6.19
CA LEU A 54 -12.69 1.74 -7.19
C LEU A 54 -14.07 1.16 -6.83
N ALA A 55 -14.32 0.86 -5.55
CA ALA A 55 -15.62 0.37 -5.10
C ALA A 55 -16.73 1.39 -5.36
N ALA A 56 -16.52 2.66 -5.01
CA ALA A 56 -17.48 3.73 -5.28
C ALA A 56 -17.70 3.95 -6.78
N HIS A 57 -16.64 3.92 -7.58
CA HIS A 57 -16.74 4.01 -9.04
C HIS A 57 -17.59 2.88 -9.62
N LEU A 58 -17.38 1.63 -9.18
CA LEU A 58 -18.17 0.47 -9.61
C LEU A 58 -19.64 0.55 -9.17
N ALA A 59 -19.91 1.22 -8.04
CA ALA A 59 -21.26 1.50 -7.56
C ALA A 59 -21.93 2.71 -8.25
N GLY A 60 -21.19 3.48 -9.06
CA GLY A 60 -21.68 4.73 -9.66
C GLY A 60 -21.82 5.87 -8.65
N GLU A 61 -21.16 5.79 -7.50
CA GLU A 61 -21.23 6.77 -6.42
C GLU A 61 -20.07 7.79 -6.50
N PRO A 62 -20.33 9.07 -6.19
CA PRO A 62 -19.26 10.05 -6.09
C PRO A 62 -18.35 9.72 -4.89
N VAL A 63 -17.04 9.93 -5.07
CA VAL A 63 -16.04 9.67 -4.03
C VAL A 63 -15.00 10.78 -4.01
N GLU A 64 -14.81 11.39 -2.85
CA GLU A 64 -13.73 12.35 -2.64
C GLU A 64 -12.38 11.63 -2.74
N THR A 65 -11.40 12.21 -3.44
CA THR A 65 -10.08 11.56 -3.70
C THR A 65 -8.91 12.28 -3.02
N ARG A 66 -9.16 13.35 -2.25
CA ARG A 66 -8.13 14.25 -1.70
C ARG A 66 -8.06 14.27 -0.17
N GLY A 67 -8.32 13.14 0.50
CA GLY A 67 -8.14 13.03 1.95
C GLY A 67 -6.66 12.87 2.34
N SER A 68 -6.11 13.81 3.12
CA SER A 68 -4.69 13.79 3.56
C SER A 68 -4.41 12.88 4.76
N ASP A 69 -5.44 12.42 5.47
CA ASP A 69 -5.29 11.73 6.77
C ASP A 69 -5.11 10.20 6.67
N ARG A 70 -4.98 9.68 5.44
CA ARG A 70 -4.88 8.24 5.15
C ARG A 70 -3.69 7.53 5.82
N GLU A 71 -2.67 8.27 6.20
CA GLU A 71 -1.47 7.74 6.86
C GLU A 71 -1.64 7.61 8.38
N ASN A 72 -2.56 8.37 8.97
CA ASN A 72 -2.70 8.49 10.43
C ASN A 72 -2.92 7.14 11.14
N PRO A 73 -3.73 6.19 10.62
CA PRO A 73 -3.90 4.89 11.24
C PRO A 73 -2.60 4.07 11.35
N TYR A 74 -1.62 4.35 10.49
CA TYR A 74 -0.37 3.59 10.39
C TYR A 74 0.76 4.13 11.24
N ARG A 75 0.66 5.38 11.69
CA ARG A 75 1.73 6.05 12.47
C ARG A 75 2.05 5.29 13.76
N ALA A 76 1.04 4.71 14.39
CA ALA A 76 1.16 3.98 15.66
C ALA A 76 1.73 2.54 15.51
N LEU A 77 1.75 1.97 14.30
CA LEU A 77 2.19 0.59 14.07
C LEU A 77 3.72 0.49 14.10
N THR A 78 4.29 -0.55 14.69
CA THR A 78 5.71 -0.89 14.48
C THR A 78 5.99 -1.14 12.99
N HIS A 79 7.26 -1.11 12.57
CA HIS A 79 7.60 -1.34 11.16
C HIS A 79 7.19 -2.75 10.68
N ALA A 80 7.26 -3.76 11.56
CA ALA A 80 6.82 -5.12 11.27
C ALA A 80 5.30 -5.23 11.11
N GLU A 81 4.53 -4.56 11.99
CA GLU A 81 3.08 -4.49 11.89
C GLU A 81 2.65 -3.74 10.63
N LEU A 82 3.32 -2.64 10.30
CA LEU A 82 3.08 -1.87 9.09
C LEU A 82 3.33 -2.70 7.82
N ARG A 83 4.40 -3.48 7.78
CA ARG A 83 4.69 -4.39 6.67
C ARG A 83 3.61 -5.47 6.51
N SER A 84 3.13 -6.03 7.63
CA SER A 84 2.03 -7.00 7.61
C SER A 84 0.74 -6.35 7.10
N ALA A 85 0.45 -5.14 7.55
CA ALA A 85 -0.68 -4.32 7.13
C ALA A 85 -0.65 -4.00 5.62
N PHE A 86 0.53 -3.68 5.08
CA PHE A 86 0.76 -3.46 3.65
C PHE A 86 0.44 -4.69 2.81
N LEU A 87 1.06 -5.83 3.12
CA LEU A 87 0.86 -7.07 2.35
C LEU A 87 -0.61 -7.54 2.38
N ALA A 88 -1.28 -7.39 3.52
CA ALA A 88 -2.67 -7.78 3.68
C ALA A 88 -3.66 -6.91 2.89
N ARG A 89 -3.29 -5.68 2.50
CA ARG A 89 -4.15 -4.77 1.73
C ARG A 89 -4.02 -4.98 0.24
N TYR A 90 -2.79 -5.15 -0.26
CA TYR A 90 -2.57 -5.50 -1.65
C TYR A 90 -3.16 -6.88 -1.99
N ALA A 91 -3.14 -7.83 -1.05
CA ALA A 91 -3.79 -9.13 -1.25
C ALA A 91 -5.34 -9.06 -1.38
N ARG A 92 -5.96 -7.94 -0.99
CA ARG A 92 -7.42 -7.73 -1.07
C ARG A 92 -7.85 -6.92 -2.30
N SER A 93 -6.92 -6.56 -3.19
CA SER A 93 -7.31 -5.92 -4.46
C SER A 93 -8.30 -6.82 -5.20
N PRO A 94 -9.42 -6.27 -5.72
CA PRO A 94 -10.48 -7.09 -6.30
C PRO A 94 -9.89 -7.95 -7.42
N SER A 95 -10.02 -9.27 -7.28
CA SER A 95 -9.82 -10.17 -8.42
C SER A 95 -10.76 -9.69 -9.52
N ARG A 96 -10.23 -9.44 -10.72
CA ARG A 96 -11.08 -9.33 -11.91
C ARG A 96 -11.93 -10.60 -11.98
N GLY A 97 -13.26 -10.41 -11.99
CA GLY A 97 -14.20 -11.49 -12.27
C GLY A 97 -13.94 -12.13 -13.63
#